data_AF-A0A2N7UCN6-F1
#
_entry.id   AF-A0A2N7UCN6-F1
#
_cell.length_a   1.000
_cell.length_b   1.000
_cell.length_c   1.000
_cell.angle_alpha   90.00
_cell.angle_beta   90.00
_cell.angle_gamma   90.00
#
_symmetry.space_group_name_H-M   'P 1'
#
loop_
_entity.id
_entity.type
_entity.pdbx_description
1 polymer ?
#
loop_
_entity_poly.entity_id
_entity_poly.type
_entity_poly.pdbx_seq_one_letter_code
_entity_poly.pdbx_strand_id
1 'polypeptide(L)'
;MEDVTHQEPIVISTESLIDRIRSRHPNALAHIPEKRAVMLVRITLQALAEEINAVDEGRLRVPGLGRVTIRQVERENDGETNVIKRVILSPTKSKEQA
;
A
#
# COMPACT_ATOMS: atom_id res chain seq x y z
N MET A 1 -21.39 2.36 -23.42
CA MET A 1 -20.99 3.17 -22.26
C MET A 1 -21.11 2.26 -21.05
N GLU A 2 -20.02 1.66 -20.64
CA GLU A 2 -20.00 0.82 -19.44
C GLU A 2 -20.05 1.72 -18.21
N ASP A 3 -20.98 1.42 -17.32
CA ASP A 3 -21.24 2.08 -16.06
C ASP A 3 -20.04 1.80 -15.12
N VAL A 4 -19.08 2.73 -15.07
CA VAL A 4 -17.96 2.65 -14.12
C VAL A 4 -18.53 2.96 -12.75
N THR A 5 -18.92 1.92 -12.02
CA THR A 5 -19.44 2.04 -10.67
C THR A 5 -18.36 2.65 -9.78
N HIS A 6 -18.48 3.94 -9.46
CA HIS A 6 -17.61 4.62 -8.51
C HIS A 6 -17.91 4.13 -7.09
N GLN A 7 -17.40 2.95 -6.73
CA GLN A 7 -17.39 2.52 -5.34
C GLN A 7 -16.43 3.42 -4.56
N GLU A 8 -16.90 3.98 -3.45
CA GLU A 8 -16.04 4.73 -2.55
C GLU A 8 -14.89 3.83 -2.05
N PRO A 9 -13.66 4.36 -1.95
CA PRO A 9 -12.54 3.58 -1.48
C PRO A 9 -12.71 3.22 -0.01
N ILE A 10 -12.53 1.94 0.33
CA ILE A 10 -12.44 1.52 1.72
C ILE A 10 -11.17 2.13 2.33
N VAL A 11 -11.33 3.03 3.30
CA VAL A 11 -10.21 3.67 3.99
C VAL A 11 -9.76 2.81 5.17
N ILE A 12 -8.47 2.46 5.20
CA ILE A 12 -7.86 1.76 6.32
C ILE A 12 -7.09 2.78 7.17
N SER A 13 -7.45 2.92 8.45
CA SER A 13 -6.77 3.82 9.39
C SER A 13 -5.52 3.20 10.02
N THR A 14 -4.63 4.04 10.53
CA THR A 14 -3.43 3.63 11.28
C THR A 14 -3.78 2.86 12.55
N GLU A 15 -4.83 3.28 13.24
CA GLU A 15 -5.38 2.67 14.45
C GLU A 15 -5.89 1.26 14.13
N SER A 16 -6.63 1.11 13.03
CA SER A 16 -7.12 -0.20 12.58
C SER A 16 -5.98 -1.18 12.29
N LEU A 17 -4.84 -0.69 11.78
CA LEU A 17 -3.65 -1.52 11.57
C LEU A 17 -2.99 -1.94 12.89
N ILE A 18 -2.93 -1.04 13.88
CA ILE A 18 -2.39 -1.34 15.21
C ILE A 18 -3.22 -2.38 15.92
N ASP A 19 -4.54 -2.27 15.86
CA ASP A 19 -5.45 -3.25 16.46
C ASP A 19 -5.23 -4.64 15.85
N ARG A 20 -5.05 -4.71 14.52
CA ARG A 20 -4.69 -5.96 13.83
C ARG A 20 -3.33 -6.50 14.27
N ILE A 21 -2.33 -5.64 14.46
CA ILE A 21 -1.00 -6.03 14.94
C ILE A 21 -1.11 -6.61 16.36
N ARG A 22 -1.81 -5.94 17.27
CA ARG A 22 -1.98 -6.43 18.65
C ARG A 22 -2.74 -7.74 18.73
N SER A 23 -3.77 -7.90 17.90
CA SER A 23 -4.55 -9.14 17.83
C SER A 23 -3.70 -10.32 17.36
N ARG A 24 -2.84 -10.14 16.35
CA ARG A 24 -2.02 -11.22 15.76
C ARG A 24 -0.69 -11.42 16.47
N HIS A 25 -0.13 -10.37 17.03
CA HIS A 25 1.20 -10.32 17.64
C HIS A 25 1.15 -9.48 18.93
N PRO A 26 0.56 -10.00 20.03
CA PRO A 26 0.34 -9.22 21.25
C PRO A 26 1.63 -8.64 21.85
N ASN A 27 2.75 -9.34 21.65
CA ASN A 27 4.05 -8.92 22.16
C ASN A 27 4.77 -7.89 21.26
N ALA A 28 4.32 -7.67 20.01
CA ALA A 28 5.02 -6.79 19.07
C ALA A 28 5.00 -5.32 19.50
N LEU A 29 3.98 -4.91 20.26
CA LEU A 29 3.79 -3.52 20.70
C LEU A 29 3.67 -3.40 22.24
N ALA A 30 3.97 -4.44 23.02
CA ALA A 30 3.67 -4.53 24.46
C ALA A 30 4.23 -3.38 25.31
N HIS A 31 5.33 -2.75 24.89
CA HIS A 31 5.97 -1.63 25.61
C HIS A 31 5.97 -0.33 24.81
N ILE A 32 5.16 -0.24 23.76
CA ILE A 32 5.08 0.93 22.91
C ILE A 32 3.77 1.68 23.22
N PRO A 33 3.85 2.93 23.70
CA PRO A 33 2.65 3.75 23.90
C PRO A 33 1.85 3.89 22.60
N GLU A 34 0.51 3.90 22.69
CA GLU A 34 -0.39 4.01 21.54
C GLU A 34 0.03 5.07 20.52
N LYS A 35 0.21 6.30 21.00
CA LYS A 35 0.57 7.45 20.16
C LYS A 35 1.88 7.21 19.39
N ARG A 36 2.82 6.50 20.01
CA ARG A 36 4.10 6.14 19.37
C ARG A 36 3.91 5.03 18.35
N ALA A 37 3.04 4.05 18.61
CA ALA A 37 2.71 3.02 17.62
C ALA A 37 2.04 3.63 16.37
N VAL A 38 1.07 4.54 16.54
CA VAL A 38 0.43 5.28 15.44
C VAL A 38 1.46 6.05 14.62
N MET A 39 2.33 6.78 15.30
CA MET A 39 3.40 7.54 14.65
C MET A 39 4.34 6.63 13.85
N LEU A 40 4.76 5.49 14.42
CA LEU A 40 5.65 4.54 13.76
C LEU A 40 5.02 3.94 12.50
N VAL A 41 3.76 3.50 12.58
CA VAL A 41 3.04 2.97 11.41
C VAL A 41 2.94 4.04 10.34
N ARG A 42 2.56 5.27 10.70
CA ARG A 42 2.45 6.38 9.75
C ARG A 42 3.76 6.69 9.03
N ILE A 43 4.87 6.83 9.78
CA ILE A 43 6.20 7.11 9.20
C ILE A 43 6.64 5.96 8.29
N THR A 44 6.37 4.71 8.69
CA THR A 44 6.71 3.53 7.87
C THR A 44 5.97 3.54 6.54
N LEU A 45 4.67 3.87 6.54
CA LEU A 45 3.87 3.96 5.32
C LEU A 45 4.29 5.14 4.43
N GLN A 46 4.69 6.27 5.02
CA GLN A 46 5.22 7.42 4.29
C GLN A 46 6.54 7.07 3.59
N ALA A 47 7.49 6.49 4.32
CA ALA A 47 8.76 6.04 3.74
C ALA A 47 8.53 5.03 2.60
N LEU A 48 7.59 4.09 2.76
CA LEU A 48 7.24 3.16 1.69
C LEU A 48 6.68 3.86 0.45
N ALA A 49 5.84 4.89 0.63
CA ALA A 49 5.31 5.68 -0.46
C ALA A 49 6.42 6.45 -1.19
N GLU A 50 7.38 7.00 -0.46
CA GLU A 50 8.57 7.68 -1.02
C GLU A 50 9.38 6.72 -1.90
N GLU A 51 9.67 5.51 -1.42
CA GLU A 51 10.37 4.47 -2.19
C GLU A 51 9.63 4.08 -3.48
N ILE A 52 8.30 3.91 -3.41
CA ILE A 52 7.48 3.62 -4.60
C ILE A 52 7.49 4.79 -5.58
N ASN A 53 7.48 6.02 -5.09
CA ASN A 53 7.46 7.21 -5.92
C ASN A 53 8.81 7.50 -6.58
N ALA A 54 9.92 7.16 -5.93
CA ALA A 54 11.28 7.37 -6.44
C ALA A 54 11.66 6.42 -7.61
N VAL A 55 10.99 5.28 -7.75
CA VAL A 55 11.28 4.31 -8.81
C VAL A 55 10.44 4.60 -10.06
N ASP A 56 11.07 4.93 -11.19
CA ASP A 56 10.35 5.24 -12.43
C ASP A 56 9.69 4.01 -13.08
N GLU A 57 10.44 2.92 -13.22
CA GLU A 57 9.96 1.65 -13.73
C GLU A 57 10.71 0.50 -13.05
N GLY A 58 10.01 -0.61 -12.77
CA GLY A 58 10.64 -1.80 -12.22
C GLY A 58 9.77 -2.57 -11.23
N ARG A 59 10.43 -3.29 -10.33
CA ARG A 59 9.77 -4.14 -9.32
C ARG A 59 10.42 -3.94 -7.96
N LEU A 60 9.60 -3.66 -6.96
CA LEU A 60 9.99 -3.64 -5.56
C LEU A 60 9.45 -4.88 -4.86
N ARG A 61 10.26 -5.48 -4.00
CA ARG A 61 9.83 -6.54 -3.08
C ARG A 61 9.81 -5.96 -1.68
N VAL A 62 8.62 -5.92 -1.08
CA VAL A 62 8.40 -5.35 0.26
C VAL A 62 8.07 -6.51 1.21
N PRO A 63 8.99 -6.88 2.12
CA PRO A 63 8.75 -7.94 3.10
C PRO A 63 7.46 -7.70 3.89
N GLY A 64 6.65 -8.74 4.05
CA GLY A 64 5.36 -8.66 4.76
C GLY A 64 4.20 -8.04 3.97
N LEU A 65 4.46 -7.28 2.91
CA LEU A 65 3.42 -6.68 2.06
C LEU A 65 3.25 -7.46 0.75
N GLY A 66 4.34 -7.70 0.01
CA GLY A 66 4.30 -8.39 -1.28
C GLY A 66 5.22 -7.76 -2.34
N ARG A 67 4.74 -7.72 -3.58
CA ARG A 67 5.47 -7.19 -4.74
C ARG A 67 4.77 -5.95 -5.27
N VAL A 68 5.50 -4.88 -5.50
CA VAL A 68 5.01 -3.68 -6.18
C VAL A 68 5.65 -3.64 -7.57
N THR A 69 4.83 -3.66 -8.62
CA THR A 69 5.28 -3.50 -10.00
C THR A 69 4.95 -2.08 -10.45
N ILE A 70 5.96 -1.37 -10.95
CA ILE A 70 5.84 0.01 -11.40
C ILE A 70 6.12 0.01 -12.90
N ARG A 71 5.21 0.61 -13.68
CA ARG A 71 5.31 0.73 -15.14
C ARG A 71 4.89 2.13 -15.55
N GLN A 72 5.47 2.62 -16.63
CA GLN A 72 4.92 3.76 -17.36
C GLN A 72 3.95 3.23 -18.42
N VAL A 73 2.75 3.80 -18.49
CA VAL A 73 1.76 3.42 -19.51
C VAL A 73 1.29 4.67 -20.23
N GLU A 74 1.27 4.60 -21.55
CA GLU A 74 0.64 5.61 -22.37
C GLU A 74 -0.87 5.47 -22.25
N ARG A 75 -1.53 6.59 -21.97
CA ARG A 75 -2.98 6.69 -21.93
C ARG A 75 -3.38 7.87 -22.80
N GLU A 76 -4.16 7.57 -23.83
CA GLU A 76 -4.84 8.59 -24.62
C GLU A 76 -6.10 9.02 -23.85
N ASN A 77 -6.15 10.27 -23.45
CA ASN A 77 -7.35 10.92 -22.93
C ASN A 77 -7.56 12.19 -23.76
N ASP A 78 -8.76 12.38 -24.31
CA ASP A 78 -9.17 13.58 -25.04
C ASP A 78 -8.22 14.00 -26.20
N GLY A 79 -7.62 13.01 -26.88
CA GLY A 79 -6.72 13.24 -28.03
C GLY A 79 -5.28 13.59 -27.66
N GLU A 80 -4.93 13.65 -26.37
CA GLU A 80 -3.56 13.81 -25.88
C GLU A 80 -3.01 12.50 -25.32
N THR A 81 -1.83 12.11 -25.78
CA THR A 81 -1.09 10.95 -25.24
C THR A 81 -0.35 11.36 -23.98
N ASN A 82 -0.80 10.86 -22.83
CA ASN A 82 -0.17 11.11 -21.53
C ASN A 82 0.54 9.86 -21.02
N VAL A 83 1.78 10.00 -20.55
CA VAL A 83 2.50 8.92 -19.87
C VAL A 83 2.14 8.95 -18.39
N ILE A 84 1.44 7.94 -17.90
CA ILE A 84 1.06 7.83 -16.49
C ILE A 84 1.86 6.72 -15.79
N LYS A 85 2.21 6.96 -14.53
CA LYS A 85 2.84 5.95 -13.66
C LYS A 85 1.77 5.00 -13.13
N ARG A 86 1.86 3.73 -13.51
CA ARG A 86 0.98 2.66 -13.01
C ARG A 86 1.69 1.82 -11.96
N VAL A 87 1.14 1.82 -10.75
CA VAL A 87 1.64 1.04 -9.61
C VAL A 87 0.67 -0.11 -9.32
N ILE A 88 1.18 -1.34 -9.32
CA ILE A 88 0.38 -2.55 -9.07
C ILE A 88 0.96 -3.27 -7.86
N LEU A 89 0.19 -3.34 -6.77
CA LEU A 89 0.50 -4.15 -5.60
C LEU A 89 -0.04 -5.58 -5.77
N SER A 90 0.83 -6.57 -5.68
CA SER A 90 0.50 -7.98 -5.55
C SER A 90 0.79 -8.42 -4.10
N PRO A 91 -0.23 -8.54 -3.23
CA PRO A 91 -0.02 -8.87 -1.83
C PRO A 91 0.56 -10.27 -1.66
N THR A 92 1.32 -10.48 -0.58
CA THR A 92 1.76 -11.83 -0.21
C THR A 92 0.54 -12.70 0.13
N LYS A 93 0.52 -13.95 -0.33
CA LYS A 93 -0.48 -14.92 0.14
C LYS A 93 -0.24 -15.18 1.62
N SER A 94 -1.28 -15.13 2.44
CA SER A 94 -1.19 -15.60 3.83
C SER A 94 -1.07 -17.12 3.83
N LYS A 95 -0.41 -17.70 4.85
CA LYS A 95 -0.32 -19.18 5.01
C LYS A 95 -1.69 -19.87 5.09
N GLU A 96 -2.74 -19.12 5.42
CA GLU A 96 -4.12 -19.61 5.51
C GLU A 96 -4.82 -19.70 4.14
N GLN A 97 -4.22 -19.11 3.09
CA GLN A 97 -4.73 -19.11 1.71
C GLN A 97 -3.73 -19.74 0.72
N ALA A 98 -2.77 -20.53 1.22
CA ALA A 98 -1.74 -21.21 0.44
C ALA A 98 -2.07 -22.69 0.23
#